data_AF-A0A137QZV7-F1
#
_entry.id   AF-A0A137QZV7-F1
#
_cell.length_a   1.000
_cell.length_b   1.000
_cell.length_c   1.000
_cell.angle_alpha   90.00
_cell.angle_beta   90.00
_cell.angle_gamma   90.00
#
_symmetry.space_group_name_H-M   'P 1'
#
loop_
_entity.id
_entity.type
_entity.pdbx_description
1 polymer ?
#
loop_
_entity_poly.entity_id
_entity_poly.type
_entity_poly.pdbx_seq_one_letter_code
_entity_poly.pdbx_strand_id
1 'polypeptide(L)'
;MSEGCSGAAFGLAFSTNLVPTPGECDIIHEWLSKAIQCDKNEVPIPRAPMSKSYLKIIGVNFYTPTDWHEDSSNQLTPDDVLYVMNCNPLFECIMLASPPHVMRATLYSDMAIIWFDIWDSQNGTNAKLLTNCSFNFNKDVAVIRACNMHPGDGNALSVAVLTRLKIIATWPGAAKPILR
;
A
#
# COMPACT_ATOMS: atom_id res chain seq x y z
N MET A 1 -4.79 2.38 33.29
CA MET A 1 -5.78 1.38 32.83
C MET A 1 -6.58 2.08 31.74
N SER A 2 -6.22 1.84 30.48
CA SER A 2 -6.88 2.43 29.32
C SER A 2 -7.85 1.37 28.78
N GLU A 3 -9.14 1.60 28.99
CA GLU A 3 -10.20 0.77 28.44
C GLU A 3 -10.22 0.94 26.92
N GLY A 4 -9.82 -0.11 26.21
CA GLY A 4 -9.96 -0.19 24.75
C GLY A 4 -11.43 -0.36 24.39
N CYS A 5 -12.09 0.72 23.98
CA CYS A 5 -13.36 0.63 23.30
C CYS A 5 -13.15 0.06 21.90
N SER A 6 -13.18 -1.27 21.78
CA SER A 6 -13.41 -1.98 20.52
C SER A 6 -14.86 -1.74 20.08
N GLY A 7 -15.14 -0.54 19.56
CA GLY A 7 -16.37 -0.30 18.79
C GLY A 7 -16.33 -1.13 17.53
N ALA A 8 -17.44 -1.77 17.17
CA ALA A 8 -17.56 -2.45 15.88
C ALA A 8 -17.25 -1.45 14.76
N ALA A 9 -16.17 -1.67 14.01
CA ALA A 9 -15.85 -0.87 12.86
C ALA A 9 -16.91 -1.14 11.78
N PHE A 10 -17.91 -0.27 11.70
CA PHE A 10 -18.90 -0.33 10.63
C PHE A 10 -18.23 0.13 9.32
N GLY A 11 -17.87 -0.83 8.48
CA GLY A 11 -17.38 -0.56 7.13
C GLY A 11 -18.55 -0.39 6.16
N LEU A 12 -18.60 0.73 5.45
CA LEU A 12 -19.51 0.92 4.31
C LEU A 12 -18.78 0.53 3.03
N ALA A 13 -19.33 -0.45 2.31
CA ALA A 13 -18.80 -0.91 1.03
C ALA A 13 -19.74 -0.52 -0.10
N PHE A 14 -19.21 0.19 -1.09
CA PHE A 14 -19.92 0.55 -2.31
C PHE A 14 -19.46 -0.37 -3.44
N SER A 15 -20.42 -0.96 -4.16
CA SER A 15 -20.13 -1.78 -5.33
C SER A 15 -20.39 -0.95 -6.57
N THR A 16 -19.34 -0.72 -7.36
CA THR A 16 -19.42 -0.02 -8.64
C THR A 16 -19.00 -0.97 -9.76
N ASN A 17 -19.57 -0.78 -10.95
CA ASN A 17 -19.19 -1.52 -12.15
C ASN A 17 -17.86 -1.02 -12.75
N LEU A 18 -17.43 0.19 -12.38
CA LEU A 18 -16.19 0.83 -12.80
C LEU A 18 -15.47 1.38 -11.58
N VAL A 19 -14.14 1.52 -11.68
CA VAL A 19 -13.34 2.16 -10.62
C VAL A 19 -13.73 3.64 -10.56
N PRO A 20 -14.23 4.15 -9.42
CA PRO A 20 -14.64 5.55 -9.31
C PRO A 20 -13.42 6.47 -9.45
N THR A 21 -13.59 7.51 -10.26
CA THR A 21 -12.64 8.61 -10.41
C THR A 21 -12.57 9.47 -9.14
N PRO A 22 -11.53 10.29 -8.94
CA PRO A 22 -11.45 11.18 -7.78
C PRO A 22 -12.69 12.06 -7.60
N GLY A 23 -13.23 12.63 -8.68
CA GLY A 23 -14.45 13.43 -8.62
C GLY A 23 -15.71 12.63 -8.23
N GLU A 24 -15.79 11.35 -8.63
CA GLU A 24 -16.89 10.48 -8.20
C GLU A 24 -16.75 10.08 -6.73
N CYS A 25 -15.52 9.87 -6.23
CA CYS A 25 -15.26 9.68 -4.81
C CYS A 25 -15.70 10.90 -3.98
N ASP A 26 -15.47 12.12 -4.48
CA ASP A 26 -15.92 13.36 -3.81
C ASP A 26 -17.45 13.44 -3.71
N ILE A 27 -18.16 13.02 -4.78
CA ILE A 27 -19.63 12.94 -4.79
C ILE A 27 -20.12 11.92 -3.75
N ILE A 28 -19.49 10.74 -3.70
CA ILE A 28 -19.83 9.70 -2.71
C ILE A 28 -19.58 10.21 -1.29
N HIS A 29 -18.46 10.91 -1.06
CA HIS A 29 -18.10 11.49 0.23
C HIS A 29 -19.11 12.56 0.68
N GLU A 30 -19.51 13.44 -0.23
CA GLU A 30 -20.54 14.45 0.04
C GLU A 30 -21.88 13.79 0.35
N TRP A 31 -22.29 12.79 -0.43
CA TRP A 31 -23.53 12.06 -0.18
C TRP A 31 -23.52 11.34 1.17
N LEU A 32 -22.41 10.68 1.54
CA LEU A 32 -22.22 10.02 2.83
C LEU A 32 -22.39 10.99 4.00
N SER A 33 -21.78 12.18 3.92
CA SER A 33 -21.91 13.21 4.97
C SER A 33 -23.37 13.62 5.20
N LYS A 34 -24.15 13.76 4.11
CA LYS A 34 -25.57 14.07 4.19
C LYS A 34 -26.40 12.90 4.72
N ALA A 35 -26.09 11.68 4.29
CA ALA A 35 -26.84 10.48 4.67
C ALA A 35 -26.65 10.11 6.15
N ILE A 36 -25.44 10.29 6.68
CA ILE A 36 -25.07 9.98 8.07
C ILE A 36 -25.32 11.18 9.00
N GLN A 37 -25.68 12.36 8.45
CA GLN A 37 -25.87 13.62 9.20
C GLN A 37 -24.65 13.97 10.05
N CYS A 38 -23.47 13.82 9.46
CA CYS A 38 -22.19 13.96 10.13
C CYS A 38 -21.34 14.93 9.31
N ASP A 39 -20.49 15.70 9.99
CA ASP A 39 -19.65 16.69 9.31
C ASP A 39 -18.74 16.00 8.28
N LYS A 40 -18.54 16.64 7.12
CA LYS A 40 -17.76 16.07 6.02
C LYS A 40 -16.35 15.65 6.44
N ASN A 41 -15.77 16.32 7.44
CA ASN A 41 -14.44 16.03 7.98
C ASN A 41 -14.41 14.79 8.90
N GLU A 42 -15.55 14.36 9.41
CA GLU A 42 -15.70 13.18 10.26
C GLU A 42 -16.00 11.92 9.43
N VAL A 43 -16.43 12.09 8.17
CA VAL A 43 -16.67 10.99 7.25
C VAL A 43 -15.36 10.51 6.60
N PRO A 44 -15.04 9.21 6.64
CA PRO A 44 -13.90 8.65 5.93
C PRO A 44 -13.99 8.91 4.42
N ILE A 45 -12.88 9.35 3.81
CA ILE A 45 -12.82 9.54 2.36
C ILE A 45 -12.96 8.17 1.67
N PRO A 46 -13.95 7.97 0.78
CA PRO A 46 -14.10 6.74 0.04
C PRO A 46 -12.87 6.52 -0.85
N ARG A 47 -12.30 5.31 -0.78
CA ARG A 47 -11.16 4.91 -1.59
C ARG A 47 -11.55 3.73 -2.45
N ALA A 48 -11.19 3.78 -3.72
CA ALA A 48 -11.29 2.62 -4.59
C ALA A 48 -10.39 1.49 -4.06
N PRO A 49 -10.75 0.21 -4.33
CA PRO A 49 -9.85 -0.90 -4.08
C PRO A 49 -8.54 -0.68 -4.84
N MET A 50 -7.43 -0.52 -4.11
CA MET A 50 -6.10 -0.49 -4.70
C MET A 50 -5.48 -1.88 -4.62
N SER A 51 -4.83 -2.28 -5.71
CA SER A 51 -4.00 -3.48 -5.69
C SER A 51 -2.63 -3.15 -5.10
N LYS A 52 -1.94 -4.17 -4.62
CA LYS A 52 -0.56 -4.07 -4.14
C LYS A 52 0.35 -4.61 -5.24
N SER A 53 1.34 -3.82 -5.64
CA SER A 53 2.38 -4.26 -6.58
C SER A 53 3.70 -4.45 -5.84
N TYR A 54 4.37 -5.56 -6.12
CA TYR A 54 5.62 -5.94 -5.46
C TYR A 54 6.80 -5.64 -6.38
N LEU A 55 7.77 -4.88 -5.87
CA LEU A 55 8.94 -4.47 -6.62
C LEU A 55 10.21 -4.76 -5.82
N LYS A 56 11.33 -4.84 -6.53
CA LYS A 56 12.65 -4.86 -5.91
C LYS A 56 13.63 -3.95 -6.61
N ILE A 57 14.57 -3.43 -5.85
CA ILE A 57 15.72 -2.68 -6.32
C ILE A 57 16.93 -3.60 -6.21
N ILE A 58 17.69 -3.69 -7.30
CA ILE A 58 18.93 -4.47 -7.39
C ILE A 58 20.07 -3.56 -7.84
N GLY A 59 21.31 -3.99 -7.59
CA GLY A 59 22.51 -3.22 -7.99
C GLY A 59 23.00 -2.23 -6.94
N VAL A 60 22.55 -2.35 -5.69
CA VAL A 60 22.95 -1.51 -4.56
C VAL A 60 23.89 -2.27 -3.64
N ASN A 61 24.93 -1.64 -3.10
CA ASN A 61 25.75 -2.25 -2.05
C ASN A 61 24.98 -2.38 -0.74
N PHE A 62 25.12 -3.52 -0.08
CA PHE A 62 24.60 -3.75 1.27
C PHE A 62 25.35 -2.95 2.33
N TYR A 63 26.60 -2.59 2.04
CA TYR A 63 27.39 -1.78 2.94
C TYR A 63 27.36 -0.30 2.55
N THR A 64 26.93 0.54 3.49
CA THR A 64 26.94 1.99 3.35
C THR A 64 28.32 2.57 3.66
N PRO A 65 28.69 3.70 3.04
CA PRO A 65 29.85 4.48 3.47
C PRO A 65 29.77 4.85 4.96
N THR A 66 30.90 4.89 5.65
CA THR A 66 31.00 5.12 7.10
C THR A 66 30.54 6.51 7.57
N ASP A 67 30.27 7.42 6.65
CA ASP A 67 29.74 8.77 6.91
C ASP A 67 28.20 8.85 6.91
N TRP A 68 27.50 7.75 6.60
CA TRP A 68 26.03 7.71 6.59
C TRP A 68 25.44 7.62 7.99
N HIS A 69 26.14 6.97 8.93
CA HIS A 69 25.64 6.74 10.27
C HIS A 69 26.68 7.16 11.32
N GLU A 70 26.22 7.92 12.33
CA GLU A 70 27.07 8.36 13.46
C GLU A 70 27.44 7.19 14.38
N ASP A 71 26.66 6.11 14.37
CA ASP A 71 26.83 4.93 15.22
C ASP A 71 27.86 3.93 14.67
N SER A 72 28.61 4.30 13.63
CA SER A 72 29.56 3.44 12.89
C SER A 72 28.93 2.20 12.24
N SER A 73 27.61 2.11 12.17
CA SER A 73 26.93 1.14 11.31
C SER A 73 27.35 1.39 9.87
N ASN A 74 27.68 0.31 9.17
CA ASN A 74 27.97 0.34 7.75
C ASN A 74 26.97 -0.51 6.96
N GLN A 75 25.81 -0.84 7.54
CA GLN A 75 24.79 -1.65 6.88
C GLN A 75 23.67 -0.76 6.36
N LEU A 76 23.25 -1.03 5.14
CA LEU A 76 22.11 -0.34 4.53
C LEU A 76 20.82 -0.65 5.29
N THR A 77 20.16 0.39 5.78
CA THR A 77 18.92 0.29 6.54
C THR A 77 17.70 0.64 5.68
N PRO A 78 16.48 0.23 6.09
CA PRO A 78 15.24 0.70 5.46
C PRO A 78 15.08 2.22 5.42
N ASP A 79 15.59 2.93 6.42
CA ASP A 79 15.48 4.39 6.52
C ASP A 79 16.37 5.09 5.48
N ASP A 80 17.57 4.55 5.23
CA ASP A 80 18.46 5.01 4.15
C ASP A 80 17.80 4.87 2.78
N VAL A 81 17.16 3.72 2.55
CA VAL A 81 16.42 3.46 1.32
C VAL A 81 15.28 4.48 1.17
N LEU A 82 14.51 4.68 2.23
CA LEU A 82 13.39 5.62 2.21
C LEU A 82 13.87 7.05 1.93
N TYR A 83 14.98 7.47 2.53
CA TYR A 83 15.61 8.76 2.26
C TYR A 83 15.98 8.91 0.78
N VAL A 84 16.67 7.91 0.20
CA VAL A 84 17.06 7.94 -1.22
C VAL A 84 15.84 7.95 -2.14
N MET A 85 14.80 7.18 -1.81
CA MET A 85 13.54 7.17 -2.57
C MET A 85 12.87 8.54 -2.53
N ASN A 86 12.75 9.17 -1.35
CA ASN A 86 12.14 10.49 -1.20
C ASN A 86 12.92 11.62 -1.90
N CYS A 87 14.24 11.48 -2.02
CA CYS A 87 15.07 12.44 -2.74
C CYS A 87 15.01 12.28 -4.26
N ASN A 88 14.44 11.20 -4.77
CA ASN A 88 14.46 10.87 -6.19
C ASN A 88 13.09 11.17 -6.86
N PRO A 89 13.05 12.00 -7.92
CA PRO A 89 11.81 12.32 -8.64
C PRO A 89 11.04 11.10 -9.17
N LEU A 90 11.73 9.98 -9.39
CA LEU A 90 11.12 8.73 -9.83
C LEU A 90 10.07 8.19 -8.84
N PHE A 91 10.17 8.53 -7.55
CA PHE A 91 9.23 8.10 -6.51
C PHE A 91 8.28 9.20 -6.03
N GLU A 92 8.33 10.42 -6.59
CA GLU A 92 7.55 11.58 -6.12
C GLU A 92 6.04 11.31 -6.05
N CYS A 93 5.50 10.57 -7.03
CA CYS A 93 4.08 10.22 -7.10
C CYS A 93 3.77 8.78 -6.68
N ILE A 94 4.72 8.09 -6.04
CA ILE A 94 4.60 6.68 -5.69
C ILE A 94 4.28 6.54 -4.20
N MET A 95 3.14 5.93 -3.89
CA MET A 95 2.74 5.66 -2.52
C MET A 95 3.18 4.24 -2.10
N LEU A 96 4.07 4.16 -1.13
CA LEU A 96 4.49 2.88 -0.54
C LEU A 96 3.33 2.23 0.23
N ALA A 97 3.17 0.92 0.07
CA ALA A 97 2.21 0.11 0.81
C ALA A 97 2.79 -0.49 2.10
N SER A 98 4.11 -0.58 2.18
CA SER A 98 4.87 -1.05 3.33
C SER A 98 6.26 -0.39 3.35
N PRO A 99 6.92 -0.32 4.52
CA PRO A 99 8.32 0.06 4.59
C PRO A 99 9.20 -0.88 3.74
N PRO A 100 10.26 -0.36 3.09
CA PRO A 100 11.16 -1.20 2.31
C PRO A 100 11.90 -2.21 3.20
N HIS A 101 12.18 -3.39 2.65
CA HIS A 101 12.91 -4.45 3.33
C HIS A 101 14.25 -4.70 2.63
N VAL A 102 15.35 -4.51 3.36
CA VAL A 102 16.71 -4.69 2.84
C VAL A 102 17.19 -6.10 3.15
N MET A 103 17.62 -6.82 2.12
CA MET A 103 18.22 -8.16 2.24
C MET A 103 19.55 -8.21 1.51
N ARG A 104 20.50 -9.02 1.98
CA ARG A 104 21.67 -9.37 1.16
C ARG A 104 21.26 -10.26 0.00
N ALA A 105 21.84 -10.05 -1.18
CA ALA A 105 21.54 -10.85 -2.37
C ALA A 105 21.90 -12.32 -2.18
N THR A 106 23.01 -12.60 -1.48
CA THR A 106 23.41 -13.94 -1.00
C THR A 106 24.16 -13.79 0.32
N LEU A 107 24.38 -14.89 1.04
CA LEU A 107 25.09 -14.91 2.33
C LEU A 107 26.51 -14.30 2.27
N TYR A 108 27.15 -14.36 1.10
CA TYR A 108 28.51 -13.87 0.89
C TYR A 108 28.59 -12.69 -0.08
N SER A 109 27.44 -12.17 -0.53
CA SER A 109 27.41 -11.03 -1.45
C SER A 109 27.48 -9.72 -0.67
N ASP A 110 28.20 -8.76 -1.23
CA ASP A 110 28.21 -7.37 -0.78
C ASP A 110 27.06 -6.55 -1.38
N MET A 111 26.23 -7.18 -2.21
CA MET A 111 25.07 -6.54 -2.84
C MET A 111 23.81 -6.75 -2.01
N ALA A 112 22.95 -5.74 -1.99
CA ALA A 112 21.61 -5.79 -1.43
C ALA A 112 20.54 -6.01 -2.52
N ILE A 113 19.47 -6.68 -2.12
CA ILE A 113 18.18 -6.67 -2.77
C ILE A 113 17.24 -5.94 -1.81
N ILE A 114 16.67 -4.83 -2.28
CA ILE A 114 15.73 -4.03 -1.51
C ILE A 114 14.35 -4.36 -2.04
N TRP A 115 13.47 -4.89 -1.20
CA TRP A 115 12.09 -5.17 -1.53
C TRP A 115 11.22 -4.02 -1.09
N PHE A 116 10.28 -3.60 -1.91
CA PHE A 116 9.33 -2.56 -1.54
C PHE A 116 8.01 -2.80 -2.24
N ASP A 117 6.94 -2.46 -1.54
CA ASP A 117 5.60 -2.65 -2.06
C ASP A 117 4.96 -1.28 -2.25
N ILE A 118 4.18 -1.14 -3.32
CA ILE A 118 3.48 0.10 -3.65
C ILE A 118 1.98 -0.16 -3.76
N TRP A 119 1.21 0.87 -3.44
CA TRP A 119 -0.19 0.92 -3.85
C TRP A 119 -0.26 1.22 -5.34
N ASP A 120 -1.08 0.44 -6.05
CA ASP A 120 -1.20 0.50 -7.49
C ASP A 120 -2.64 0.29 -7.95
N SER A 121 -2.91 0.80 -9.15
CA SER A 121 -4.08 0.43 -9.93
C SER A 121 -4.10 -1.08 -10.19
N GLN A 122 -5.30 -1.66 -10.37
CA GLN A 122 -5.46 -3.08 -10.70
C GLN A 122 -4.67 -3.53 -11.95
N ASN A 123 -4.35 -2.59 -12.86
CA ASN A 123 -3.58 -2.84 -14.06
C ASN A 123 -2.04 -2.75 -13.85
N GLY A 124 -1.59 -2.44 -12.64
CA GLY A 124 -0.17 -2.32 -12.33
C GLY A 124 0.51 -1.11 -12.99
N THR A 125 -0.20 -0.01 -13.21
CA THR A 125 0.31 1.17 -13.95
C THR A 125 1.59 1.72 -13.31
N ASN A 126 1.61 1.91 -11.98
CA ASN A 126 2.77 2.44 -11.29
C ASN A 126 3.93 1.44 -11.32
N ALA A 127 3.65 0.16 -11.11
CA ALA A 127 4.67 -0.88 -11.20
C ALA A 127 5.30 -0.95 -12.59
N LYS A 128 4.50 -0.86 -13.66
CA LYS A 128 4.98 -0.82 -15.05
C LYS A 128 5.84 0.40 -15.32
N LEU A 129 5.46 1.56 -14.78
CA LEU A 129 6.23 2.80 -14.91
C LEU A 129 7.60 2.69 -14.26
N LEU A 130 7.71 2.01 -13.12
CA LEU A 130 8.97 1.84 -12.39
C LEU A 130 9.81 0.67 -12.92
N THR A 131 9.19 -0.34 -13.52
CA THR A 131 9.88 -1.57 -13.94
C THR A 131 10.92 -1.27 -15.02
N ASN A 132 12.14 -1.77 -14.82
CA ASN A 132 13.31 -1.56 -15.67
C ASN A 132 13.83 -0.12 -15.69
N CYS A 133 13.32 0.78 -14.85
CA CYS A 133 13.97 2.05 -14.62
C CYS A 133 15.26 1.86 -13.83
N SER A 134 16.28 2.61 -14.21
CA SER A 134 17.51 2.74 -13.45
C SER A 134 17.62 4.12 -12.83
N PHE A 135 18.20 4.20 -11.64
CA PHE A 135 18.42 5.47 -10.95
C PHE A 135 19.68 5.40 -10.10
N ASN A 136 20.20 6.56 -9.72
CA ASN A 136 21.38 6.63 -8.86
C ASN A 136 20.97 6.37 -7.41
N PHE A 137 21.55 5.34 -6.81
CA PHE A 137 21.46 5.04 -5.40
C PHE A 137 22.83 5.37 -4.79
N ASN A 138 22.99 6.63 -4.36
CA ASN A 138 24.29 7.17 -3.98
C ASN A 138 25.33 7.03 -5.12
N LYS A 139 26.37 6.21 -4.92
CA LYS A 139 27.44 5.92 -5.89
C LYS A 139 27.12 4.75 -6.82
N ASP A 140 26.06 4.00 -6.52
CA ASP A 140 25.68 2.79 -7.26
C ASP A 140 24.55 3.12 -8.26
N VAL A 141 24.52 2.39 -9.38
CA VAL A 141 23.40 2.46 -10.33
C VAL A 141 22.44 1.32 -10.03
N ALA A 142 21.30 1.67 -9.48
CA ALA A 142 20.25 0.74 -9.10
C ALA A 142 19.25 0.53 -10.24
N VAL A 143 18.67 -0.67 -10.31
CA VAL A 143 17.63 -1.02 -11.28
C VAL A 143 16.42 -1.59 -10.55
N ILE A 144 15.23 -1.12 -10.93
CA ILE A 144 13.96 -1.61 -10.38
C ILE A 144 13.45 -2.78 -11.23
N ARG A 145 12.99 -3.84 -10.57
CA ARG A 145 12.41 -5.02 -11.21
C ARG A 145 11.06 -5.34 -10.57
N ALA A 146 10.12 -5.76 -11.41
CA ALA A 146 8.87 -6.33 -10.95
C ALA A 146 9.08 -7.67 -10.25
N CYS A 147 8.27 -7.92 -9.23
CA CYS A 147 8.22 -9.17 -8.49
C CYS A 147 6.78 -9.68 -8.43
N ASN A 148 6.64 -11.00 -8.35
CA ASN A 148 5.34 -11.63 -8.17
C ASN A 148 4.93 -11.71 -6.69
N MET A 149 5.88 -11.60 -5.75
CA MET A 149 5.61 -11.57 -4.30
C MET A 149 6.71 -10.88 -3.51
N HIS A 150 6.36 -10.45 -2.29
CA HIS A 150 7.29 -10.11 -1.23
C HIS A 150 7.86 -11.39 -0.58
N PRO A 151 9.17 -11.46 -0.27
CA PRO A 151 9.74 -12.59 0.47
C PRO A 151 9.17 -12.61 1.89
N GLY A 152 8.32 -13.59 2.20
CA GLY A 152 7.63 -13.72 3.48
C GLY A 152 6.10 -13.79 3.37
N ASP A 153 5.54 -13.36 2.24
CA ASP A 153 4.08 -13.38 1.98
C ASP A 153 3.59 -14.72 1.37
N GLY A 154 4.34 -15.81 1.58
CA GLY A 154 4.05 -17.14 1.01
C GLY A 154 2.72 -17.77 1.41
N ASN A 155 1.96 -17.15 2.31
CA ASN A 155 0.63 -17.59 2.76
C ASN A 155 -0.41 -16.45 2.71
N ALA A 156 -0.59 -15.82 1.54
CA ALA A 156 -1.87 -15.16 1.23
C ALA A 156 -2.05 -15.08 -0.28
N LEU A 157 -2.56 -16.16 -0.87
CA LEU A 157 -3.27 -16.07 -2.15
C LEU A 157 -4.50 -15.17 -1.94
N SER A 158 -4.34 -13.85 -2.07
CA SER A 158 -5.46 -12.99 -2.43
C SER A 158 -5.62 -13.01 -3.94
N VAL A 159 -5.96 -14.18 -4.47
CA VAL A 159 -6.67 -14.23 -5.74
C VAL A 159 -8.10 -13.90 -5.39
N ALA A 160 -8.47 -12.61 -5.40
CA ALA A 160 -9.87 -12.23 -5.52
C ALA A 160 -10.32 -12.64 -6.93
N VAL A 161 -10.65 -13.92 -7.10
CA VAL A 161 -11.46 -14.38 -8.24
C VAL A 161 -12.78 -13.65 -8.12
N LEU A 162 -13.00 -12.70 -9.01
CA LEU A 162 -14.21 -11.90 -9.12
C LEU A 162 -15.35 -12.76 -9.69
N THR A 163 -15.76 -13.79 -8.96
CA THR A 163 -16.99 -14.53 -9.26
C THR A 163 -18.18 -13.77 -8.66
N ARG A 164 -18.87 -13.04 -9.55
CA ARG A 164 -20.22 -12.45 -9.42
C ARG A 164 -20.76 -12.36 -7.98
N LEU A 165 -20.63 -11.18 -7.36
CA LEU A 165 -21.21 -10.93 -6.05
C LEU A 165 -22.66 -10.42 -6.16
N LYS A 166 -23.55 -11.10 -5.44
CA LYS A 166 -24.98 -10.84 -5.29
C LYS A 166 -25.16 -9.84 -4.14
N ILE A 167 -25.99 -8.81 -4.35
CA ILE A 167 -26.30 -7.77 -3.35
C ILE A 167 -27.06 -8.43 -2.18
N ILE A 168 -26.55 -8.28 -0.95
CA ILE A 168 -27.31 -8.55 0.28
C ILE A 168 -27.18 -7.31 1.18
N ALA A 169 -28.27 -6.59 1.36
CA ALA A 169 -28.40 -5.57 2.39
C ALA A 169 -29.25 -6.16 3.52
N THR A 170 -28.66 -6.41 4.69
CA THR A 170 -29.41 -6.79 5.90
C THR A 170 -29.59 -5.57 6.79
N TRP A 171 -30.83 -5.13 6.92
CA TRP A 171 -31.27 -4.16 7.93
C TRP A 171 -31.79 -4.93 9.16
N PRO A 172 -31.29 -4.66 10.39
CA PRO A 172 -31.94 -5.15 11.59
C PRO A 172 -32.93 -4.09 12.11
N GLY A 173 -34.22 -4.42 12.11
CA GLY A 173 -35.19 -3.73 12.97
C GLY A 173 -36.54 -3.39 12.34
N ALA A 174 -37.41 -4.39 12.16
CA ALA A 174 -38.85 -4.17 12.23
C ALA A 174 -39.56 -5.46 12.61
N ALA A 175 -40.06 -5.50 13.86
CA ALA A 175 -41.32 -6.10 14.31
C ALA A 175 -41.20 -6.67 15.74
N LYS A 176 -41.81 -5.97 16.72
CA LYS A 176 -42.38 -6.64 17.89
C LYS A 176 -43.76 -7.18 17.46
N PRO A 177 -44.08 -8.46 17.68
CA PRO A 177 -45.46 -8.92 17.55
C PRO A 177 -46.24 -8.51 18.80
N ILE A 178 -47.34 -7.77 18.62
CA ILE A 178 -48.41 -7.64 19.61
C ILE A 178 -49.46 -8.68 19.24
N LEU A 179 -49.64 -9.68 20.11
CA LEU A 179 -50.74 -10.64 20.07
C LEU A 179 -52.06 -9.93 20.40
N ARG A 180 -53.06 -10.12 19.53
CA ARG A 180 -54.47 -10.27 19.93
C ARG A 180 -55.06 -11.44 19.15
#